data_AF-A0A2E5M8I2-F1
#
_entry.id   AF-A0A2E5M8I2-F1
#
_cell.length_a   1.000
_cell.length_b   1.000
_cell.length_c   1.000
_cell.angle_alpha   90.00
_cell.angle_beta   90.00
_cell.angle_gamma   90.00
#
_symmetry.space_group_name_H-M   'P 1'
#
loop_
_entity.id
_entity.type
_entity.pdbx_description
1 polymer ?
#
loop_
_entity_poly.entity_id
_entity_poly.type
_entity_poly.pdbx_seq_one_letter_code
_entity_poly.pdbx_strand_id
1 'polypeptide(L)'
;MRRATALLALMLAYEAAASVPLEVVGLFRDRAVVRAAGGEKLLKVGESLNGVTLLSADAAGATVRYQGETYEVALSNRVSGTFQPVQQAQLVLTADRLGQYQVRGAVNNQYTNFLVDTGASVVALNSTLANSMQVDYLAGKKGAVQTAQGTVEAWFVTLGEVAVGGLRAYNVQAAVIEGDFPRMPLLGMSFLRQVSIEESGGVLTLTQAK
;
A
#
# COMPACT_ATOMS: atom_id res chain seq x y z
N MET A 1 -56.27 12.60 26.77
CA MET A 1 -55.24 13.34 27.54
C MET A 1 -53.92 12.59 27.39
N ARG A 2 -52.87 13.31 26.99
CA ARG A 2 -51.54 12.81 26.61
C ARG A 2 -50.63 12.66 27.85
N ARG A 3 -49.87 11.57 27.96
CA ARG A 3 -48.62 11.40 28.74
C ARG A 3 -47.85 10.24 28.06
N ALA A 4 -46.78 10.38 27.27
CA ALA A 4 -45.55 11.18 27.27
C ALA A 4 -44.61 10.91 28.45
N THR A 5 -43.66 9.96 28.27
CA THR A 5 -42.28 9.82 28.85
C THR A 5 -41.79 8.39 28.59
N ALA A 6 -40.56 8.05 28.21
CA ALA A 6 -39.32 8.80 28.07
C ALA A 6 -38.41 8.08 27.04
N LEU A 7 -37.79 8.85 26.14
CA LEU A 7 -36.64 8.39 25.35
C LEU A 7 -35.39 8.46 26.24
N LEU A 8 -34.73 7.31 26.43
CA LEU A 8 -33.41 7.23 27.04
C LEU A 8 -32.37 7.56 25.96
N ALA A 9 -31.81 8.77 26.02
CA ALA A 9 -30.73 9.19 25.13
C ALA A 9 -29.42 8.51 25.55
N LEU A 10 -28.94 7.58 24.71
CA LEU A 10 -27.64 6.95 24.82
C LEU A 10 -26.57 7.95 24.34
N MET A 11 -25.95 8.68 25.26
CA MET A 11 -24.74 9.45 25.00
C MET A 11 -23.57 8.49 24.81
N LEU A 12 -23.23 8.18 23.56
CA LEU A 12 -21.93 7.62 23.20
C LEU A 12 -20.90 8.74 23.28
N ALA A 13 -20.03 8.66 24.28
CA ALA A 13 -18.87 9.53 24.40
C ALA A 13 -17.98 9.34 23.16
N TYR A 14 -17.87 10.39 22.36
CA TYR A 14 -16.90 10.51 21.29
C TYR A 14 -15.53 10.67 21.96
N GLU A 15 -14.70 9.62 21.98
CA GLU A 15 -13.30 9.77 22.36
C GLU A 15 -12.65 10.70 21.35
N ALA A 16 -12.46 11.97 21.76
CA ALA A 16 -11.67 12.92 21.03
C ALA A 16 -10.28 12.32 20.85
N ALA A 17 -9.89 12.07 19.60
CA ALA A 17 -8.52 11.73 19.23
C ALA A 17 -7.59 12.73 19.93
N ALA A 18 -6.83 12.25 20.92
CA ALA A 18 -5.91 13.09 21.66
C ALA A 18 -4.91 13.67 20.65
N SER A 19 -5.02 14.98 20.40
CA SER A 19 -4.06 15.70 19.58
C SER A 19 -2.69 15.51 20.22
N VAL A 20 -1.72 14.99 19.46
CA VAL A 20 -0.33 14.97 19.91
C VAL A 20 0.05 16.43 20.18
N PRO A 21 0.40 16.81 21.42
CA PRO A 21 0.47 18.21 21.85
C PRO A 21 1.74 18.92 21.36
N LEU A 22 2.30 18.48 20.23
CA LEU A 22 3.70 18.68 19.90
C LEU A 22 3.87 19.06 18.44
N GLU A 23 4.12 20.35 18.19
CA GLU A 23 4.29 20.90 16.84
C GLU A 23 5.78 20.91 16.48
N VAL A 24 6.17 20.32 15.35
CA VAL A 24 7.53 20.47 14.84
C VAL A 24 7.61 21.76 14.04
N VAL A 25 8.33 22.73 14.57
CA VAL A 25 8.39 24.12 14.03
C VAL A 25 9.68 24.40 13.26
N GLY A 26 10.66 23.49 13.35
CA GLY A 26 11.92 23.59 12.61
C GLY A 26 12.60 22.24 12.52
N LEU A 27 13.29 22.00 11.41
CA LEU A 27 14.01 20.77 11.17
C LEU A 27 15.45 21.04 10.74
N PHE A 28 16.34 20.21 11.23
CA PHE A 28 17.76 20.22 10.94
C PHE A 28 18.22 18.78 10.80
N ARG A 29 19.41 18.58 10.22
CA ARG A 29 20.06 17.27 10.25
C ARG A 29 20.20 16.81 11.71
N ASP A 30 19.62 15.65 12.02
CA ASP A 30 19.62 14.98 13.33
C ASP A 30 18.96 15.76 14.47
N ARG A 31 18.23 16.84 14.19
CA ARG A 31 17.55 17.64 15.22
C ARG A 31 16.22 18.20 14.74
N ALA A 32 15.26 18.31 15.64
CA ALA A 32 13.99 18.97 15.40
C ALA A 32 13.73 20.01 16.49
N VAL A 33 13.21 21.18 16.12
CA VAL A 33 12.64 22.14 17.06
C VAL A 33 11.19 21.78 17.26
N VAL A 34 10.85 21.57 18.52
CA VAL A 34 9.61 21.00 18.96
C VAL A 34 8.93 21.99 19.89
N ARG A 35 7.70 22.37 19.60
CA ARG A 35 6.88 23.26 20.45
C ARG A 35 5.95 22.41 21.31
N ALA A 36 6.03 22.60 22.63
CA ALA A 36 5.14 22.01 23.61
C ALA A 36 4.55 23.10 24.52
N ALA A 37 3.70 22.71 25.48
CA ALA A 37 3.03 23.64 26.42
C ALA A 37 3.97 24.57 27.22
N GLY A 38 5.28 24.32 27.22
CA GLY A 38 6.32 25.14 27.86
C GLY A 38 7.22 25.94 26.90
N GLY A 39 6.91 25.99 25.60
CA GLY A 39 7.69 26.71 24.58
C GLY A 39 8.38 25.78 23.57
N GLU A 40 9.23 26.38 22.74
CA GLU A 40 10.03 25.67 21.73
C GLU A 40 11.31 25.10 22.33
N LYS A 41 11.62 23.84 22.00
CA LYS A 41 12.83 23.17 22.46
C LYS A 41 13.44 22.37 21.31
N LEU A 42 14.76 22.48 21.19
CA LEU A 42 15.53 21.65 20.25
C LEU A 42 15.71 20.25 20.84
N LEU A 43 15.35 19.23 20.06
CA LEU A 43 15.49 17.83 20.40
C LEU A 43 16.46 17.17 19.41
N LYS A 44 17.44 16.43 19.91
CA LYS A 44 18.35 15.61 19.08
C LYS A 44 17.79 14.21 18.91
N VAL A 45 18.19 13.52 17.83
CA VAL A 45 17.85 12.10 17.64
C VAL A 45 18.28 11.29 18.87
N GLY A 46 17.36 10.49 19.40
CA GLY A 46 17.52 9.72 20.63
C GLY A 46 17.05 10.43 21.90
N GLU A 47 16.81 11.74 21.88
CA GLU A 47 16.29 12.47 23.03
C GLU A 47 14.76 12.40 23.12
N SER A 48 14.26 12.44 24.35
CA SER A 48 12.83 12.42 24.65
C SER A 48 12.37 13.66 25.39
N LEU A 49 11.18 14.16 25.06
CA LEU A 49 10.50 15.26 25.74
C LEU A 49 9.00 14.98 25.82
N ASN A 50 8.41 15.04 27.01
CA ASN A 50 6.97 14.85 27.24
C ASN A 50 6.40 13.57 26.58
N GLY A 51 7.17 12.47 26.62
CA GLY A 51 6.77 11.18 26.04
C GLY A 51 7.04 11.05 24.53
N VAL A 52 7.50 12.11 23.87
CA VAL A 52 7.92 12.07 22.45
C VAL A 52 9.42 11.83 22.36
N THR A 53 9.84 10.83 21.59
CA THR A 53 11.26 10.53 21.32
C THR A 53 11.57 10.79 19.86
N LEU A 54 12.61 11.57 19.56
CA LEU A 54 13.04 11.80 18.17
C LEU A 54 13.83 10.59 17.67
N LEU A 55 13.39 9.96 16.58
CA LEU A 55 14.06 8.82 15.97
C LEU A 55 14.91 9.21 14.76
N SER A 56 14.48 10.20 13.99
CA SER A 56 15.21 10.76 12.86
C SER A 56 14.75 12.19 12.59
N ALA A 57 15.61 13.02 11.98
CA ALA A 57 15.24 14.34 11.48
C ALA A 57 16.17 14.77 10.33
N ASP A 58 15.59 15.29 9.25
CA ASP A 58 16.28 15.91 8.13
C ASP A 58 15.53 17.16 7.65
N ALA A 59 15.97 17.78 6.56
CA ALA A 59 15.35 19.01 6.06
C ALA A 59 13.90 18.83 5.55
N ALA A 60 13.47 17.60 5.25
CA ALA A 60 12.13 17.29 4.73
C ALA A 60 11.17 16.86 5.85
N GLY A 61 11.65 16.12 6.85
CA GLY A 61 10.81 15.60 7.92
C GLY A 61 11.55 15.07 9.15
N ALA A 62 10.78 14.59 10.12
CA ALA A 62 11.26 13.91 11.32
C ALA A 62 10.37 12.71 11.66
N THR A 63 10.96 11.62 12.11
CA THR A 63 10.24 10.49 12.69
C THR A 63 10.28 10.58 14.21
N VAL A 64 9.13 10.48 14.86
CA VAL A 64 9.00 10.54 16.32
C VAL A 64 8.25 9.33 16.87
N ARG A 65 8.55 8.95 18.12
CA ARG A 65 7.79 7.94 18.86
C ARG A 65 7.02 8.56 20.00
N TYR A 66 5.72 8.29 20.10
CA TYR A 66 4.85 8.77 21.18
C TYR A 66 3.87 7.68 21.59
N GLN A 67 3.72 7.43 22.89
CA GLN A 67 2.87 6.36 23.44
C GLN A 67 3.12 4.96 22.83
N GLY A 68 4.34 4.68 22.38
CA GLY A 68 4.73 3.41 21.76
C GLY A 68 4.56 3.36 20.24
N GLU A 69 3.80 4.29 19.66
CA GLU A 69 3.57 4.39 18.22
C GLU A 69 4.58 5.32 17.55
N THR A 70 4.85 5.08 16.27
CA THR A 70 5.79 5.89 15.46
C THR A 70 5.03 6.76 14.47
N TYR A 71 5.41 8.03 14.39
CA TYR A 71 4.78 9.06 13.57
C TYR A 71 5.83 9.73 12.68
N GLU A 72 5.48 10.04 11.44
CA GLU A 72 6.29 10.87 10.55
C GLU A 72 5.73 12.30 10.51
N VAL A 73 6.63 13.28 10.57
CA VAL A 73 6.30 14.70 10.60
C VAL A 73 7.03 15.39 9.46
N ALA A 74 6.30 15.89 8.46
CA ALA A 74 6.87 16.70 7.39
C ALA A 74 6.87 18.19 7.74
N LEU A 75 7.84 18.96 7.24
CA LEU A 75 7.85 20.42 7.36
C LEU A 75 6.76 21.01 6.45
N SER A 76 5.52 21.16 6.94
CA SER A 76 4.47 21.83 6.16
C SER A 76 4.53 23.34 6.37
N ASN A 77 4.63 24.10 5.28
CA ASN A 77 4.49 25.57 5.25
C ASN A 77 3.05 26.06 5.58
N ARG A 78 2.22 25.22 6.20
CA ARG A 78 0.86 25.53 6.61
C ARG A 78 0.59 24.84 7.95
N VAL A 79 0.29 25.70 8.90
CA VAL A 79 -0.27 25.49 10.25
C VAL A 79 -1.31 24.35 10.26
N SER A 80 -1.21 23.50 11.30
CA SER A 80 -2.12 22.39 11.65
C SER A 80 -2.11 21.17 10.72
N GLY A 81 -1.06 20.35 10.83
CA GLY A 81 -1.06 18.98 10.33
C GLY A 81 -1.63 18.03 11.37
N THR A 82 -2.82 17.50 11.13
CA THR A 82 -3.37 16.36 11.87
C THR A 82 -2.41 15.17 11.71
N PHE A 83 -1.93 14.62 12.83
CA PHE A 83 -1.10 13.41 12.84
C PHE A 83 -1.89 12.26 12.23
N GLN A 84 -1.52 11.83 11.03
CA GLN A 84 -2.07 10.64 10.39
C GLN A 84 -1.04 9.52 10.61
N PRO A 85 -1.40 8.38 11.22
CA PRO A 85 -0.53 7.21 11.23
C PRO A 85 -0.19 6.83 9.79
N VAL A 86 1.01 6.27 9.54
CA VAL A 86 1.37 5.69 8.25
C VAL A 86 0.39 4.55 8.00
N GLN A 87 -0.69 4.83 7.28
CA GLN A 87 -1.68 3.82 6.96
C GLN A 87 -1.04 2.93 5.91
N GLN A 88 -0.71 1.71 6.33
CA GLN A 88 -0.19 0.67 5.45
C GLN A 88 -1.12 0.58 4.23
N ALA A 89 -0.55 0.70 3.02
CA ALA A 89 -1.37 0.73 1.82
C ALA A 89 -2.23 -0.53 1.77
N GLN A 90 -3.54 -0.32 1.61
CA GLN A 90 -4.56 -1.37 1.62
C GLN A 90 -5.46 -1.20 0.42
N LEU A 91 -5.76 -2.31 -0.23
CA LEU A 91 -6.66 -2.41 -1.35
C LEU A 91 -7.76 -3.41 -1.02
N VAL A 92 -9.02 -2.98 -1.13
CA VAL A 92 -10.20 -3.84 -0.94
C VAL A 92 -10.89 -4.01 -2.28
N LEU A 93 -11.13 -5.26 -2.67
CA LEU A 93 -11.77 -5.65 -3.91
C LEU A 93 -13.03 -6.46 -3.60
N THR A 94 -14.11 -6.17 -4.30
CA THR A 94 -15.32 -7.00 -4.26
C THR A 94 -15.34 -7.90 -5.48
N ALA A 95 -15.71 -9.15 -5.28
CA ALA A 95 -15.85 -10.11 -6.36
C ALA A 95 -16.92 -9.64 -7.37
N ASP A 96 -16.67 -9.87 -8.66
CA ASP A 96 -17.65 -9.65 -9.70
C ASP A 96 -18.71 -10.77 -9.73
N ARG A 97 -19.61 -10.73 -10.73
CA ARG A 97 -20.69 -11.72 -10.88
C ARG A 97 -20.19 -13.15 -11.13
N LEU A 98 -18.93 -13.31 -11.53
CA LEU A 98 -18.27 -14.59 -11.77
C LEU A 98 -17.42 -15.03 -10.57
N GLY A 99 -17.45 -14.28 -9.47
CA GLY A 99 -16.61 -14.56 -8.29
C GLY A 99 -15.15 -14.13 -8.49
N GLN A 100 -14.86 -13.31 -9.51
CA GLN A 100 -13.50 -12.91 -9.86
C GLN A 100 -13.13 -11.55 -9.26
N TYR A 101 -11.87 -11.39 -8.87
CA TYR A 101 -11.35 -10.12 -8.37
C TYR A 101 -10.53 -9.45 -9.45
N GLN A 102 -10.95 -8.26 -9.87
CA GLN A 102 -10.24 -7.47 -10.87
C GLN A 102 -9.71 -6.19 -10.25
N VAL A 103 -8.53 -5.77 -10.67
CA VAL A 103 -7.88 -4.58 -10.13
C VAL A 103 -7.15 -3.81 -11.22
N ARG A 104 -7.28 -2.48 -11.20
CA ARG A 104 -6.45 -1.62 -12.04
C ARG A 104 -5.06 -1.51 -11.47
N GLY A 105 -4.06 -1.75 -12.31
CA GLY A 105 -2.66 -1.67 -11.96
C GLY A 105 -1.80 -1.11 -13.08
N ALA A 106 -0.49 -1.23 -12.88
CA ALA A 106 0.50 -0.89 -13.88
C ALA A 106 1.70 -1.84 -13.81
N VAL A 107 2.30 -2.08 -14.97
CA VAL A 107 3.63 -2.69 -15.13
C VAL A 107 4.51 -1.65 -15.79
N ASN A 108 5.67 -1.34 -15.22
CA ASN A 108 6.60 -0.34 -15.78
C ASN A 108 5.89 0.98 -16.18
N ASN A 109 4.99 1.49 -15.32
CA ASN A 109 4.17 2.69 -15.52
C ASN A 109 3.10 2.63 -16.64
N GLN A 110 2.89 1.46 -17.26
CA GLN A 110 1.83 1.25 -18.26
C GLN A 110 0.60 0.61 -17.60
N TYR A 111 -0.56 1.26 -17.69
CA TYR A 111 -1.77 0.84 -16.98
C TYR A 111 -2.47 -0.34 -17.65
N THR A 112 -2.97 -1.27 -16.83
CA THR A 112 -3.81 -2.39 -17.25
C THR A 112 -4.79 -2.78 -16.14
N ASN A 113 -5.81 -3.58 -16.48
CA ASN A 113 -6.59 -4.30 -15.48
C ASN A 113 -6.03 -5.71 -15.33
N PHE A 114 -5.88 -6.17 -14.10
CA PHE A 114 -5.47 -7.52 -13.77
C PHE A 114 -6.64 -8.34 -13.23
N LEU A 115 -6.61 -9.64 -13.49
CA LEU A 115 -7.36 -10.63 -12.76
C LEU A 115 -6.47 -11.17 -11.63
N VAL A 116 -6.93 -11.12 -10.38
CA VAL A 116 -6.21 -11.75 -9.26
C VAL A 116 -6.37 -13.26 -9.38
N ASP A 117 -5.25 -13.98 -9.45
CA ASP A 117 -5.25 -15.44 -9.66
C ASP A 117 -4.22 -16.11 -8.74
N THR A 118 -4.71 -16.72 -7.65
CA THR A 118 -3.88 -17.48 -6.71
C THR A 118 -3.43 -18.83 -7.27
N GLY A 119 -4.02 -19.29 -8.37
CA GLY A 119 -3.62 -20.50 -9.11
C GLY A 119 -2.44 -20.25 -10.06
N ALA A 120 -2.19 -19.00 -10.45
CA ALA A 120 -1.04 -18.63 -11.26
C ALA A 120 0.22 -18.50 -10.38
N SER A 121 1.28 -19.27 -10.68
CA SER A 121 2.53 -19.23 -9.92
C SER A 121 3.32 -17.93 -10.10
N VAL A 122 3.17 -17.28 -11.26
CA VAL A 122 3.79 -16.02 -11.64
C VAL A 122 2.76 -15.09 -12.28
N VAL A 123 3.08 -13.81 -12.41
CA VAL A 123 2.29 -12.88 -13.25
C VAL A 123 2.28 -13.41 -14.68
N ALA A 124 1.11 -13.49 -15.30
CA ALA A 124 0.98 -13.99 -16.67
C ALA A 124 0.53 -12.86 -17.60
N LEU A 125 1.31 -12.62 -18.65
CA LEU A 125 1.03 -11.67 -19.71
C LEU A 125 0.94 -12.42 -21.05
N ASN A 126 0.28 -11.80 -22.01
CA ASN A 126 0.43 -12.19 -23.42
C ASN A 126 1.47 -11.27 -24.09
N SER A 127 1.97 -11.65 -25.27
CA SER A 127 2.98 -10.85 -25.99
C SER A 127 2.47 -9.47 -26.40
N THR A 128 1.19 -9.34 -26.76
CA THR A 128 0.57 -8.07 -27.14
C THR A 128 0.61 -7.05 -25.99
N LEU A 129 0.30 -7.51 -24.77
CA LEU A 129 0.38 -6.73 -23.54
C LEU A 129 1.83 -6.45 -23.13
N ALA A 130 2.72 -7.44 -23.19
CA ALA A 130 4.13 -7.25 -22.86
C ALA A 130 4.76 -6.15 -23.74
N ASN A 131 4.47 -6.16 -25.04
CA ASN A 131 4.94 -5.14 -25.97
C ASN A 131 4.38 -3.75 -25.65
N SER A 132 3.08 -3.63 -25.34
CA SER A 132 2.48 -2.33 -24.95
C SER A 132 3.02 -1.82 -23.62
N MET A 133 3.44 -2.72 -22.73
CA MET A 133 4.08 -2.44 -21.45
C MET A 133 5.60 -2.22 -21.55
N GLN A 134 6.17 -2.21 -22.77
CA GLN A 134 7.60 -2.06 -23.02
C GLN A 134 8.45 -3.11 -22.28
N VAL A 135 7.93 -4.33 -22.15
CA VAL A 135 8.65 -5.47 -21.59
C VAL A 135 9.36 -6.18 -22.73
N ASP A 136 10.70 -6.10 -22.76
CA ASP A 136 11.52 -6.90 -23.68
C ASP A 136 11.54 -8.37 -23.22
N TYR A 137 10.48 -9.09 -23.56
CA TYR A 137 10.30 -10.46 -23.11
C TYR A 137 11.17 -11.48 -23.85
N LEU A 138 11.64 -11.13 -25.05
CA LEU A 138 12.51 -11.99 -25.88
C LEU A 138 13.94 -12.08 -25.32
N ALA A 139 14.37 -11.09 -24.52
CA ALA A 139 15.59 -11.19 -23.71
C ALA A 139 15.46 -12.17 -22.52
N GLY A 140 14.23 -12.65 -22.25
CA GLY A 140 13.93 -13.58 -21.17
C GLY A 140 14.38 -15.02 -21.43
N LYS A 141 14.12 -15.88 -20.44
CA LYS A 141 14.38 -17.32 -20.57
C LYS A 141 13.18 -18.01 -21.20
N LYS A 142 13.41 -18.70 -22.32
CA LYS A 142 12.40 -19.56 -22.94
C LYS A 142 12.07 -20.78 -22.07
N GLY A 143 10.80 -21.14 -21.98
CA GLY A 143 10.30 -22.28 -21.22
C GLY A 143 8.86 -22.62 -21.59
N ALA A 144 8.15 -23.27 -20.66
CA ALA A 144 6.75 -23.61 -20.85
C ALA A 144 5.95 -23.38 -19.57
N VAL A 145 4.67 -23.08 -19.73
CA VAL A 145 3.70 -22.95 -18.64
C VAL A 145 2.55 -23.93 -18.84
N GLN A 146 2.08 -24.53 -17.75
CA GLN A 146 0.86 -25.34 -17.75
C GLN A 146 -0.34 -24.43 -17.61
N THR A 147 -1.26 -24.48 -18.56
CA THR A 147 -2.55 -23.78 -18.51
C THR A 147 -3.69 -24.80 -18.51
N ALA A 148 -4.92 -24.30 -18.32
CA ALA A 148 -6.13 -25.11 -18.45
C ALA A 148 -6.30 -25.72 -19.86
N GLN A 149 -5.71 -25.09 -20.89
CA GLN A 149 -5.77 -25.56 -22.29
C GLN A 149 -4.59 -26.49 -22.64
N GLY A 150 -3.72 -26.79 -21.69
CA GLY A 150 -2.51 -27.57 -21.89
C GLY A 150 -1.23 -26.76 -21.69
N THR A 151 -0.11 -27.39 -22.02
CA THR A 151 1.22 -26.78 -21.92
C THR A 151 1.48 -25.89 -23.13
N VAL A 152 1.88 -24.65 -22.89
CA VAL A 152 2.22 -23.68 -23.93
C VAL A 152 3.61 -23.11 -23.69
N GLU A 153 4.27 -22.74 -24.77
CA GLU A 153 5.56 -22.07 -24.72
C GLU A 153 5.42 -20.66 -24.15
N ALA A 154 6.40 -20.23 -23.36
CA ALA A 154 6.42 -18.92 -22.73
C ALA A 154 7.84 -18.40 -22.52
N TRP A 155 7.95 -17.09 -22.36
CA TRP A 155 9.18 -16.40 -21.99
C TRP A 155 9.09 -15.92 -20.55
N PHE A 156 10.06 -16.30 -19.73
CA PHE A 156 10.15 -15.89 -18.34
C PHE A 156 11.04 -14.66 -18.20
N VAL A 157 10.49 -13.61 -17.59
CA VAL A 157 11.14 -12.33 -17.34
C VAL A 157 10.92 -11.84 -15.92
N THR A 158 11.68 -10.84 -15.53
CA THR A 158 11.49 -10.12 -14.27
C THR A 158 11.01 -8.70 -14.57
N LEU A 159 9.83 -8.37 -14.08
CA LEU A 159 9.27 -7.02 -14.13
C LEU A 159 9.91 -6.18 -13.02
N GLY A 160 10.32 -4.96 -13.34
CA GLY A 160 10.96 -4.05 -12.38
C GLY A 160 9.99 -3.67 -11.26
N GLU A 161 8.79 -3.24 -11.64
CA GLU A 161 7.71 -2.90 -10.73
C GLU A 161 6.35 -3.37 -11.28
N VAL A 162 5.53 -3.91 -10.39
CA VAL A 162 4.09 -4.08 -10.59
C VAL A 162 3.37 -3.34 -9.46
N ALA A 163 2.42 -2.47 -9.82
CA ALA A 163 1.67 -1.68 -8.87
C ALA A 163 0.16 -1.90 -9.04
N VAL A 164 -0.58 -2.11 -7.95
CA VAL A 164 -2.05 -2.24 -7.95
C VAL A 164 -2.65 -1.52 -6.76
N GLY A 165 -3.62 -0.62 -6.98
CA GLY A 165 -4.36 0.02 -5.88
C GLY A 165 -3.52 0.65 -4.75
N GLY A 166 -2.35 1.21 -5.05
CA GLY A 166 -1.42 1.78 -4.07
C GLY A 166 -0.38 0.79 -3.50
N LEU A 167 -0.56 -0.50 -3.73
CA LEU A 167 0.41 -1.56 -3.43
C LEU A 167 1.48 -1.62 -4.51
N ARG A 168 2.71 -1.92 -4.12
CA ARG A 168 3.85 -2.07 -5.04
C ARG A 168 4.64 -3.33 -4.71
N ALA A 169 5.01 -4.04 -5.76
CA ALA A 169 5.91 -5.18 -5.71
C ALA A 169 7.03 -4.95 -6.73
N TYR A 170 8.25 -5.31 -6.34
CA TYR A 170 9.43 -5.16 -7.18
C TYR A 170 9.99 -6.53 -7.54
N ASN A 171 10.78 -6.59 -8.62
CA ASN A 171 11.44 -7.80 -9.08
C ASN A 171 10.45 -8.98 -9.26
N VAL A 172 9.31 -8.69 -9.89
CA VAL A 172 8.20 -9.63 -10.00
C VAL A 172 8.44 -10.57 -11.18
N GLN A 173 8.54 -11.87 -10.92
CA GLN A 173 8.63 -12.86 -12.00
C GLN A 173 7.33 -12.87 -12.81
N ALA A 174 7.47 -12.92 -14.13
CA ALA A 174 6.37 -13.02 -15.06
C ALA A 174 6.65 -14.02 -16.18
N ALA A 175 5.59 -14.64 -16.69
CA ALA A 175 5.60 -15.43 -17.92
C ALA A 175 4.85 -14.67 -19.01
N VAL A 176 5.45 -14.58 -20.19
CA VAL A 176 4.85 -13.99 -21.39
C VAL A 176 4.57 -15.11 -22.38
N ILE A 177 3.29 -15.33 -22.66
CA ILE A 177 2.82 -16.32 -23.64
C ILE A 177 2.63 -15.60 -24.98
N GLU A 178 3.12 -16.18 -26.07
CA GLU A 178 2.94 -15.59 -27.40
C GLU A 178 1.47 -15.63 -27.85
N GLY A 179 1.01 -14.54 -28.46
CA GLY A 179 -0.37 -14.34 -28.89
C GLY A 179 -1.16 -13.40 -27.97
N ASP A 180 -2.47 -13.65 -27.87
CA ASP A 180 -3.43 -12.74 -27.23
C ASP A 180 -4.06 -13.31 -25.94
N PHE A 181 -3.57 -14.46 -25.46
CA PHE A 181 -4.03 -15.08 -24.22
C PHE A 181 -2.91 -15.11 -23.16
N PRO A 182 -3.22 -14.86 -21.88
CA PRO A 182 -4.54 -14.49 -21.36
C PRO A 182 -4.96 -13.08 -21.85
N ARG A 183 -6.26 -12.87 -22.07
CA ARG A 183 -6.78 -11.57 -22.57
C ARG A 183 -6.64 -10.45 -21.53
N MET A 184 -6.80 -10.83 -20.26
CA MET A 184 -6.49 -9.99 -19.11
C MET A 184 -5.25 -10.57 -18.44
N PRO A 185 -4.24 -9.75 -18.11
CA PRO A 185 -3.08 -10.24 -17.41
C PRO A 185 -3.47 -10.78 -16.03
N LEU A 186 -2.79 -11.85 -15.60
CA LEU A 186 -3.04 -12.50 -14.32
C LEU A 186 -2.07 -11.97 -13.27
N LEU A 187 -2.59 -11.51 -12.14
CA LEU A 187 -1.79 -11.13 -10.98
C LEU A 187 -1.55 -12.38 -10.12
N GLY A 188 -0.47 -13.09 -10.44
CA GLY A 188 -0.13 -14.37 -9.82
C GLY A 188 0.68 -14.26 -8.52
N MET A 189 1.08 -15.42 -8.00
CA MET A 189 1.76 -15.57 -6.72
C MET A 189 3.12 -14.87 -6.62
N SER A 190 3.80 -14.59 -7.75
CA SER A 190 5.04 -13.79 -7.74
C SER A 190 4.83 -12.34 -7.28
N PHE A 191 3.64 -11.80 -7.48
CA PHE A 191 3.18 -10.54 -6.88
C PHE A 191 2.55 -10.81 -5.51
N LEU A 192 1.58 -11.74 -5.45
CA LEU A 192 0.70 -11.90 -4.29
C LEU A 192 1.43 -12.30 -3.00
N ARG A 193 2.61 -12.95 -3.10
CA ARG A 193 3.44 -13.26 -1.93
C ARG A 193 4.12 -12.04 -1.29
N GLN A 194 4.13 -10.89 -1.95
CA GLN A 194 4.70 -9.63 -1.44
C GLN A 194 3.66 -8.76 -0.71
N VAL A 195 2.43 -9.25 -0.57
CA VAL A 195 1.34 -8.58 0.14
C VAL A 195 0.66 -9.56 1.09
N SER A 196 0.02 -9.05 2.14
CA SER A 196 -0.92 -9.84 2.94
C SER A 196 -2.23 -9.99 2.17
N ILE A 197 -2.85 -11.16 2.26
CA ILE A 197 -4.09 -11.50 1.55
C ILE A 197 -5.09 -12.03 2.56
N GLU A 198 -6.27 -11.42 2.59
CA GLU A 198 -7.42 -11.88 3.37
C GLU A 198 -8.65 -11.91 2.46
N GLU A 199 -9.31 -13.05 2.37
CA GLU A 199 -10.57 -13.19 1.64
C GLU A 199 -11.67 -13.60 2.60
N SER A 200 -12.80 -12.89 2.55
CA SER A 200 -13.99 -13.22 3.33
C SER A 200 -15.25 -12.78 2.61
N GLY A 201 -16.11 -13.74 2.27
CA GLY A 201 -17.46 -13.46 1.79
C GLY A 201 -17.53 -12.68 0.48
N GLY A 202 -16.59 -12.90 -0.46
CA GLY A 202 -16.56 -12.17 -1.73
C GLY A 202 -15.85 -10.82 -1.63
N VAL A 203 -15.14 -10.57 -0.53
CA VAL A 203 -14.30 -9.40 -0.33
C VAL A 203 -12.85 -9.86 -0.17
N LEU A 204 -11.98 -9.38 -1.05
CA LEU A 204 -10.55 -9.61 -1.02
C LEU A 204 -9.84 -8.34 -0.53
N THR A 205 -9.09 -8.46 0.54
CA THR A 205 -8.24 -7.41 1.09
C THR A 205 -6.78 -7.75 0.83
N LEU A 206 -6.08 -6.83 0.17
CA LEU A 206 -4.64 -6.88 -0.05
C LEU A 206 -3.98 -5.76 0.74
N THR A 207 -2.95 -6.07 1.53
CA THR A 207 -2.23 -5.08 2.33
C THR A 207 -0.73 -5.18 2.04
N GLN A 208 -0.06 -4.05 1.83
CA GLN A 208 1.38 -4.00 1.56
C GLN A 208 2.12 -4.77 2.66
N ALA A 209 3.01 -5.73 2.36
CA ALA A 209 3.80 -6.35 3.42
C ALA A 209 4.77 -5.33 4.06
N LYS A 210 5.07 -5.51 5.36
CA LYS A 210 6.06 -4.68 6.08
C LYS A 210 7.49 -5.01 5.67
#